data_AF-D5BZC2-F1
#
_entry.id   AF-D5BZC2-F1
#
_cell.length_a   1.000
_cell.length_b   1.000
_cell.length_c   1.000
_cell.angle_alpha   90.00
_cell.angle_beta   90.00
_cell.angle_gamma   90.00
#
_symmetry.space_group_name_H-M   'P 1'
#
loop_
_entity.id
_entity.type
_entity.pdbx_description
1 polymer ?
#
loop_
_entity_poly.entity_id
_entity_poly.type
_entity_poly.pdbx_seq_one_letter_code
_entity_poly.pdbx_strand_id
1 'polypeptide(L)'
;MAQIDTRTLVKQTADTLLAEGIRPTVANVRARTERGSAGTINAALQEWWQNLATRLNQFETRPEIPEPVFTIAGQAWETALEEAEALLGKERKKLQQAQEANEAAVKMARQAQQAAEQQTEVLAKRLETLEEARLTLERQLASEKVRTENLTTQIEELQEGLEQKKQALGEQAERYEAQLAREREQGAALEQHLVVQLDEQKVLRKQQEKFLREREAQWRKQEEKRQHQQQSTLTQLTRTQEKLKGLEENLKALKTEAQTFQQEKEQWMKKVVTLEEEKKHAASEQIRLRNQIAELKEQMETITSQREKLSKQLRQADSRQAAYEAENRTIQALLEQWAIIPEQDYPTKKS
;
A
#
# COMPACT_ATOMS: atom_id res chain seq x y z
N MET A 1 -141.08 48.50 -105.56
CA MET A 1 -141.19 48.96 -104.17
C MET A 1 -142.63 49.32 -103.92
N ALA A 2 -143.39 48.47 -103.22
CA ALA A 2 -144.82 48.65 -103.00
C ALA A 2 -145.06 49.92 -102.16
N GLN A 3 -145.90 50.84 -102.64
CA GLN A 3 -146.31 52.01 -101.86
C GLN A 3 -147.08 51.52 -100.63
N ILE A 4 -146.45 51.63 -99.45
CA ILE A 4 -147.12 51.36 -98.18
C ILE A 4 -148.23 52.41 -98.03
N ASP A 5 -149.48 51.95 -97.88
CA ASP A 5 -150.62 52.83 -97.65
C ASP A 5 -150.39 53.66 -96.37
N THR A 6 -150.82 54.92 -96.40
CA THR A 6 -150.52 55.92 -95.35
C THR A 6 -151.07 55.47 -93.99
N ARG A 7 -152.18 54.73 -93.96
CA ARG A 7 -152.77 54.16 -92.73
C ARG A 7 -151.87 53.10 -92.09
N THR A 8 -151.23 52.25 -92.88
CA THR A 8 -150.32 51.20 -92.38
C THR A 8 -149.04 51.81 -91.82
N LEU A 9 -148.52 52.86 -92.47
CA LEU A 9 -147.36 53.60 -91.99
C LEU A 9 -147.64 54.28 -90.63
N VAL A 10 -148.84 54.85 -90.46
CA VAL A 10 -149.30 55.44 -89.18
C VAL A 10 -149.35 54.37 -88.08
N LYS A 11 -149.89 53.18 -88.35
CA LYS A 11 -149.95 52.07 -87.39
C LYS A 11 -148.56 51.59 -86.96
N GLN A 12 -147.64 51.41 -87.90
CA GLN A 12 -146.26 51.02 -87.61
C GLN A 12 -145.52 52.09 -86.80
N THR A 13 -145.72 53.36 -87.13
CA THR A 13 -145.10 54.47 -86.40
C THR A 13 -145.65 54.58 -84.98
N ALA A 14 -146.95 54.30 -84.79
CA ALA A 14 -147.57 54.26 -83.47
C ALA A 14 -147.01 53.11 -82.61
N ASP A 15 -146.79 51.92 -83.21
CA ASP A 15 -146.12 50.80 -82.52
C ASP A 15 -144.69 51.16 -82.09
N THR A 16 -143.91 51.81 -82.95
CA THR A 16 -142.54 52.26 -82.61
C THR A 16 -142.54 53.32 -81.50
N LEU A 17 -143.44 54.29 -81.56
CA LEU A 17 -143.58 55.31 -80.51
C LEU A 17 -143.95 54.69 -79.15
N LEU A 18 -144.85 53.70 -79.16
CA LEU A 18 -145.23 52.98 -77.94
C LEU A 18 -144.06 52.17 -77.36
N ALA A 19 -143.25 51.51 -78.20
CA ALA A 19 -142.06 50.77 -77.77
C ALA A 19 -141.00 51.67 -77.11
N GLU A 20 -140.95 52.95 -77.49
CA GLU A 20 -140.08 53.97 -76.89
C GLU A 20 -140.70 54.64 -75.64
N GLY A 21 -141.91 54.25 -75.23
CA GLY A 21 -142.60 54.81 -74.06
C GLY A 21 -143.27 56.17 -74.30
N ILE A 22 -143.37 56.64 -75.55
CA ILE A 22 -143.98 57.91 -75.92
C ILE A 22 -145.43 57.68 -76.39
N ARG A 23 -146.38 58.47 -75.88
CA ARG A 23 -147.79 58.36 -76.30
C ARG A 23 -147.95 58.68 -77.79
N PRO A 24 -148.47 57.75 -78.61
CA PRO A 24 -148.72 58.00 -80.02
C PRO A 24 -149.94 58.92 -80.16
N THR A 25 -149.68 60.22 -80.29
CA THR A 25 -150.67 61.25 -80.59
C THR A 25 -150.59 61.62 -82.08
N VAL A 26 -151.63 62.26 -82.61
CA VAL A 26 -151.67 62.69 -84.03
C VAL A 26 -150.47 63.59 -84.38
N ALA A 27 -150.04 64.44 -83.44
CA ALA A 27 -148.86 65.30 -83.61
C ALA A 27 -147.55 64.48 -83.70
N ASN A 28 -147.36 63.51 -82.80
CA ASN A 28 -146.13 62.70 -82.72
C ASN A 28 -145.99 61.75 -83.92
N VAL A 29 -147.09 61.19 -84.40
CA VAL A 29 -147.06 60.33 -85.59
C VAL A 29 -146.81 61.17 -86.83
N ARG A 30 -147.47 62.33 -86.97
CA ARG A 30 -147.25 63.24 -88.11
C ARG A 30 -145.81 63.73 -88.20
N ALA A 31 -145.17 64.00 -87.06
CA ALA A 31 -143.77 64.41 -87.00
C ALA A 31 -142.79 63.32 -87.50
N ARG A 32 -143.18 62.04 -87.43
CA ARG A 32 -142.34 60.91 -87.88
C ARG A 32 -142.68 60.39 -89.27
N THR A 33 -143.94 60.49 -89.70
CA THR A 33 -144.34 60.01 -91.03
C THR A 33 -144.26 61.08 -92.12
N GLU A 34 -144.32 62.37 -91.74
CA GLU A 34 -144.33 63.57 -92.61
C GLU A 34 -145.32 63.53 -93.79
N ARG A 35 -146.27 62.57 -93.77
CA ARG A 35 -147.24 62.27 -94.82
C ARG A 35 -148.60 61.95 -94.24
N GLY A 36 -149.66 62.31 -94.97
CA GLY A 36 -151.06 62.13 -94.58
C GLY A 36 -151.68 63.38 -93.95
N SER A 37 -152.95 63.66 -94.27
CA SER A 37 -153.71 64.72 -93.61
C SER A 37 -154.06 64.30 -92.17
N ALA A 38 -154.19 65.28 -91.27
CA ALA A 38 -154.45 65.03 -89.85
C ALA A 38 -155.71 64.17 -89.60
N GLY A 39 -156.73 64.26 -90.48
CA GLY A 39 -157.93 63.43 -90.42
C GLY A 39 -157.67 61.94 -90.70
N THR A 40 -156.82 61.63 -91.69
CA THR A 40 -156.45 60.24 -92.02
C THR A 40 -155.56 59.61 -90.94
N ILE A 41 -154.65 60.40 -90.35
CA ILE A 41 -153.81 59.97 -89.23
C ILE A 41 -154.69 59.68 -88.01
N ASN A 42 -155.63 60.58 -87.68
CA ASN A 42 -156.51 60.39 -86.52
C ASN A 42 -157.39 59.13 -86.66
N ALA A 43 -157.99 58.90 -87.83
CA ALA A 43 -158.80 57.71 -88.09
C ALA A 43 -157.97 56.41 -87.98
N ALA A 44 -156.75 56.38 -88.54
CA ALA A 44 -155.86 55.22 -88.45
C ALA A 44 -155.32 54.97 -87.04
N LEU A 45 -155.11 56.04 -86.27
CA LEU A 45 -154.66 55.98 -84.88
C LEU A 45 -155.76 55.48 -83.94
N GLN A 46 -157.02 55.86 -84.19
CA GLN A 46 -158.17 55.36 -83.44
C GLN A 46 -158.40 53.86 -83.69
N GLU A 47 -158.27 53.42 -84.94
CA GLU A 47 -158.28 51.99 -85.31
C GLU A 47 -157.09 51.23 -84.70
N TRP A 48 -155.92 51.87 -84.61
CA TRP A 48 -154.74 51.31 -83.94
C TRP A 48 -154.98 51.14 -82.43
N TRP A 49 -155.53 52.15 -81.74
CA TRP A 49 -155.84 52.06 -80.32
C TRP A 49 -156.85 50.95 -80.00
N GLN A 50 -157.87 50.78 -80.85
CA GLN A 50 -158.81 49.66 -80.70
C GLN A 50 -158.12 48.31 -80.89
N ASN A 51 -157.30 48.16 -81.93
CA ASN A 51 -156.54 46.91 -82.15
C ASN A 51 -155.51 46.66 -81.04
N LEU A 52 -154.88 47.70 -80.49
CA LEU A 52 -153.95 47.58 -79.36
C LEU A 52 -154.67 47.14 -78.09
N ALA A 53 -155.85 47.69 -77.80
CA ALA A 53 -156.67 47.25 -76.66
C ALA A 53 -157.05 45.77 -76.80
N THR A 54 -157.42 45.31 -77.99
CA THR A 54 -157.69 43.89 -78.26
C THR A 54 -156.45 43.02 -78.10
N ARG A 55 -155.29 43.48 -78.59
CA ARG A 55 -154.00 42.75 -78.45
C ARG A 55 -153.55 42.67 -76.99
N LEU A 56 -153.67 43.75 -76.21
CA LEU A 56 -153.31 43.77 -74.80
C LEU A 56 -154.23 42.85 -73.99
N ASN A 57 -155.54 42.86 -74.25
CA ASN A 57 -156.48 41.92 -73.62
C ASN A 57 -156.19 40.45 -73.99
N GLN A 58 -155.63 40.17 -75.17
CA GLN A 58 -155.15 38.82 -75.54
C GLN A 58 -153.87 38.40 -74.80
N PHE A 59 -153.05 39.34 -74.32
CA PHE A 59 -151.89 39.04 -73.49
C PHE A 59 -152.25 38.87 -72.01
N GLU A 60 -153.35 39.47 -71.53
CA GLU A 60 -153.89 39.24 -70.18
C GLU A 60 -154.55 37.87 -70.02
N THR A 61 -155.02 37.26 -71.11
CA THR A 61 -155.28 35.81 -71.12
C THR A 61 -153.94 35.09 -71.10
N ARG A 62 -153.35 34.95 -69.91
CA ARG A 62 -152.30 33.96 -69.67
C ARG A 62 -152.77 32.65 -70.28
N PRO A 63 -152.04 32.05 -71.24
CA PRO A 63 -152.31 30.66 -71.56
C PRO A 63 -152.12 29.90 -70.24
N GLU A 64 -153.20 29.32 -69.72
CA GLU A 64 -153.11 28.37 -68.61
C GLU A 64 -152.06 27.36 -69.03
N ILE A 65 -150.91 27.39 -68.36
CA ILE A 65 -149.88 26.38 -68.55
C ILE A 65 -150.60 25.08 -68.25
N PRO A 66 -150.74 24.15 -69.22
CA PRO A 66 -151.47 22.93 -68.97
C PRO A 66 -150.87 22.23 -67.76
N GLU A 67 -151.71 21.77 -66.84
CA GLU A 67 -151.30 21.05 -65.63
C GLU A 67 -150.19 19.98 -65.87
N PRO A 68 -150.17 19.25 -67.02
CA PRO A 68 -149.07 18.33 -67.34
C PRO A 68 -147.68 19.00 -67.46
N VAL A 69 -147.60 20.23 -67.95
CA VAL A 69 -146.32 20.94 -68.10
C VAL A 69 -145.80 21.44 -66.75
N PHE A 70 -146.70 21.93 -65.89
CA PHE A 70 -146.33 22.36 -64.54
C PHE A 70 -145.88 21.19 -63.66
N THR A 71 -146.58 20.06 -63.74
CA THR A 71 -146.21 18.82 -63.02
C THR A 71 -144.86 18.26 -63.50
N ILE A 72 -144.59 18.22 -64.82
CA ILE A 72 -143.28 17.81 -65.36
C ILE A 72 -142.17 18.77 -64.92
N ALA A 73 -142.41 20.09 -64.91
CA ALA A 73 -141.43 21.07 -64.45
C ALA A 73 -141.13 20.92 -62.95
N GLY A 74 -142.14 20.66 -62.11
CA GLY A 74 -141.98 20.35 -60.68
C GLY A 74 -141.17 19.07 -60.46
N GLN A 75 -141.50 17.99 -61.18
CA GLN A 75 -140.76 16.72 -61.13
C GLN A 75 -139.30 16.88 -61.59
N ALA A 76 -139.06 17.64 -62.66
CA ALA A 76 -137.71 17.92 -63.15
C ALA A 76 -136.90 18.74 -62.13
N TRP A 77 -137.54 19.70 -61.44
CA TRP A 77 -136.92 20.47 -60.36
C TRP A 77 -136.60 19.61 -59.14
N GLU A 78 -137.54 18.77 -58.70
CA GLU A 78 -137.32 17.81 -57.59
C GLU A 78 -136.18 16.85 -57.91
N THR A 79 -136.17 16.28 -59.13
CA THR A 79 -135.10 15.38 -59.58
C THR A 79 -133.75 16.09 -59.63
N ALA A 80 -133.70 17.33 -60.15
CA ALA A 80 -132.47 18.13 -60.17
C ALA A 80 -131.99 18.48 -58.76
N LEU A 81 -132.90 18.73 -57.81
CA LEU A 81 -132.57 18.99 -56.41
C LEU A 81 -132.01 17.73 -55.74
N GLU A 82 -132.65 16.57 -55.93
CA GLU A 82 -132.16 15.28 -55.42
C GLU A 82 -130.77 14.93 -55.97
N GLU A 83 -130.52 15.13 -57.28
CA GLU A 83 -129.20 14.92 -57.87
C GLU A 83 -128.16 15.89 -57.33
N ALA A 84 -128.50 17.17 -57.15
CA ALA A 84 -127.60 18.18 -56.57
C ALA A 84 -127.26 17.86 -55.12
N GLU A 85 -128.24 17.42 -54.31
CA GLU A 85 -128.03 16.99 -52.93
C GLU A 85 -127.18 15.71 -52.87
N ALA A 86 -127.39 14.76 -53.76
CA ALA A 86 -126.57 13.56 -53.87
C ALA A 86 -125.11 13.87 -54.27
N LEU A 87 -124.89 14.81 -55.19
CA LEU A 87 -123.56 15.28 -55.58
C LEU A 87 -122.87 16.03 -54.43
N LEU A 88 -123.55 16.97 -53.77
CA LEU A 88 -123.05 17.67 -52.59
C LEU A 88 -122.75 16.70 -51.44
N GLY A 89 -123.59 15.69 -51.23
CA GLY A 89 -123.37 14.64 -50.23
C GLY A 89 -122.10 13.82 -50.54
N LYS A 90 -121.86 13.48 -51.80
CA LYS A 90 -120.63 12.80 -52.24
C LYS A 90 -119.40 13.69 -52.06
N GLU A 91 -119.47 14.96 -52.43
CA GLU A 91 -118.38 15.92 -52.25
C GLU A 91 -118.05 16.14 -50.78
N ARG A 92 -119.06 16.35 -49.92
CA ARG A 92 -118.87 16.46 -48.47
C ARG A 92 -118.18 15.23 -47.89
N LYS A 93 -118.61 14.02 -48.27
CA LYS A 93 -117.94 12.78 -47.84
C LYS A 93 -116.48 12.70 -48.30
N LYS A 94 -116.19 13.05 -49.56
CA LYS A 94 -114.81 13.10 -50.07
C LYS A 94 -113.96 14.12 -49.32
N LEU A 95 -114.52 15.30 -49.06
CA LEU A 95 -113.82 16.39 -48.38
C LEU A 95 -113.56 16.05 -46.91
N GLN A 96 -114.52 15.41 -46.24
CA GLN A 96 -114.36 14.89 -44.89
C GLN A 96 -113.28 13.79 -44.84
N GLN A 97 -113.30 12.82 -45.76
CA GLN A 97 -112.25 11.79 -45.85
C GLN A 97 -110.87 12.40 -46.12
N ALA A 98 -110.78 13.42 -46.97
CA ALA A 98 -109.53 14.12 -47.23
C ALA A 98 -109.04 14.91 -46.01
N GLN A 99 -109.94 15.53 -45.23
CA GLN A 99 -109.61 16.19 -43.98
C GLN A 99 -109.10 15.20 -42.94
N GLU A 100 -109.82 14.09 -42.72
CA GLU A 100 -109.40 13.03 -41.79
C GLU A 100 -108.04 12.44 -42.18
N ALA A 101 -107.80 12.20 -43.47
CA ALA A 101 -106.51 11.72 -43.98
C ALA A 101 -105.38 12.74 -43.78
N ASN A 102 -105.66 14.03 -44.00
CA ASN A 102 -104.67 15.10 -43.81
C ASN A 102 -104.35 15.31 -42.33
N GLU A 103 -105.36 15.28 -41.45
CA GLU A 103 -105.17 15.33 -39.99
C GLU A 103 -104.33 14.14 -39.50
N ALA A 104 -104.59 12.93 -40.01
CA ALA A 104 -103.78 11.76 -39.71
C ALA A 104 -102.33 11.92 -40.20
N ALA A 105 -102.13 12.42 -41.42
CA ALA A 105 -100.80 12.67 -41.99
C ALA A 105 -100.02 13.73 -41.19
N VAL A 106 -100.66 14.84 -40.80
CA VAL A 106 -100.06 15.89 -39.97
C VAL A 106 -99.70 15.36 -38.59
N LYS A 107 -100.56 14.52 -37.98
CA LYS A 107 -100.27 13.89 -36.69
C LYS A 107 -99.06 12.96 -36.79
N MET A 108 -98.99 12.12 -37.82
CA MET A 108 -97.84 11.23 -38.05
C MET A 108 -96.56 12.03 -38.32
N ALA A 109 -96.62 13.10 -39.12
CA ALA A 109 -95.47 13.96 -39.39
C ALA A 109 -94.97 14.65 -38.12
N ARG A 110 -95.87 15.16 -37.26
CA ARG A 110 -95.52 15.74 -35.95
C ARG A 110 -94.86 14.72 -35.03
N GLN A 111 -95.39 13.49 -34.97
CA GLN A 111 -94.79 12.42 -34.17
C GLN A 111 -93.39 12.04 -34.68
N ALA A 112 -93.21 11.93 -36.00
CA ALA A 112 -91.92 11.66 -36.61
C ALA A 112 -90.92 12.80 -36.36
N GLN A 113 -91.36 14.06 -36.44
CA GLN A 113 -90.53 15.22 -36.11
C GLN A 113 -90.12 15.22 -34.64
N GLN A 114 -91.04 14.99 -33.71
CA GLN A 114 -90.72 14.89 -32.29
C GLN A 114 -89.74 13.76 -31.99
N ALA A 115 -89.91 12.59 -32.63
CA ALA A 115 -88.98 11.48 -32.48
C ALA A 115 -87.58 11.83 -33.02
N ALA A 116 -87.50 12.52 -34.17
CA ALA A 116 -86.24 12.99 -34.73
C ALA A 116 -85.57 14.03 -33.81
N GLU A 117 -86.33 15.00 -33.28
CA GLU A 117 -85.83 16.02 -32.34
C GLU A 117 -85.27 15.36 -31.07
N GLN A 118 -85.99 14.40 -30.48
CA GLN A 118 -85.50 13.63 -29.33
C GLN A 118 -84.21 12.86 -29.65
N GLN A 119 -84.13 12.22 -30.82
CA GLN A 119 -82.90 11.53 -31.24
C GLN A 119 -81.73 12.52 -31.41
N THR A 120 -81.97 13.69 -32.01
CA THR A 120 -80.92 14.71 -32.15
C THR A 120 -80.44 15.24 -30.80
N GLU A 121 -81.34 15.41 -29.83
CA GLU A 121 -80.98 15.86 -28.48
C GLU A 121 -80.15 14.79 -27.75
N VAL A 122 -80.53 13.51 -27.87
CA VAL A 122 -79.75 12.40 -27.29
C VAL A 122 -78.37 12.31 -27.92
N LEU A 123 -78.27 12.45 -29.24
CA LEU A 123 -77.00 12.43 -29.96
C LEU A 123 -76.12 13.63 -29.57
N ALA A 124 -76.71 14.83 -29.42
CA ALA A 124 -75.98 16.02 -28.99
C ALA A 124 -75.38 15.84 -27.59
N LYS A 125 -76.17 15.36 -26.62
CA LYS A 125 -75.67 15.06 -25.26
C LYS A 125 -74.57 14.00 -25.30
N ARG A 126 -74.72 12.97 -26.15
CA ARG A 126 -73.69 11.94 -26.28
C ARG A 126 -72.39 12.49 -26.87
N LEU A 127 -72.47 13.38 -27.87
CA LEU A 127 -71.30 14.06 -28.41
C LEU A 127 -70.60 14.91 -27.34
N GLU A 128 -71.36 15.69 -26.56
CA GLU A 128 -70.81 16.49 -25.46
C GLU A 128 -70.07 15.61 -24.44
N THR A 129 -70.68 14.50 -23.97
CA THR A 129 -70.01 13.58 -23.04
C THR A 129 -68.75 12.93 -23.64
N LEU A 130 -68.74 12.67 -24.95
CA LEU A 130 -67.58 12.11 -25.64
C LEU A 130 -66.46 13.16 -25.77
N GLU A 131 -66.80 14.42 -26.02
CA GLU A 131 -65.84 15.53 -26.06
C GLU A 131 -65.23 15.76 -24.69
N GLU A 132 -66.03 15.76 -23.62
CA GLU A 132 -65.52 15.83 -22.24
C GLU A 132 -64.58 14.66 -21.93
N ALA A 133 -64.99 13.42 -22.25
CA ALA A 133 -64.15 12.24 -22.09
C ALA A 133 -62.83 12.37 -22.88
N ARG A 134 -62.89 12.85 -24.13
CA ARG A 134 -61.70 13.09 -24.97
C ARG A 134 -60.75 14.10 -24.31
N LEU A 135 -61.27 15.22 -23.83
CA LEU A 135 -60.48 16.26 -23.16
C LEU A 135 -59.83 15.74 -21.87
N THR A 136 -60.55 14.93 -21.09
CA THR A 136 -59.97 14.31 -19.88
C THR A 136 -58.85 13.33 -20.22
N LEU A 137 -59.02 12.51 -21.25
CA LEU A 137 -57.99 11.58 -21.73
C LEU A 137 -56.77 12.32 -22.31
N GLU A 138 -56.98 13.42 -23.04
CA GLU A 138 -55.90 14.27 -23.54
C GLU A 138 -55.08 14.89 -22.38
N ARG A 139 -55.76 15.36 -21.32
CA ARG A 139 -55.09 15.85 -20.11
C ARG A 139 -54.32 14.75 -19.39
N GLN A 140 -54.89 13.56 -19.25
CA GLN A 140 -54.21 12.42 -18.65
C GLN A 140 -52.97 12.02 -19.46
N LEU A 141 -53.10 11.92 -20.78
CA LEU A 141 -52.00 11.62 -21.68
C LEU A 141 -50.89 12.69 -21.59
N ALA A 142 -51.24 13.96 -21.54
CA ALA A 142 -50.26 15.04 -21.34
C ALA A 142 -49.55 14.92 -19.99
N SER A 143 -50.29 14.63 -18.91
CA SER A 143 -49.71 14.46 -17.58
C SER A 143 -48.78 13.24 -17.48
N GLU A 144 -49.14 12.12 -18.13
CA GLU A 144 -48.31 10.93 -18.19
C GLU A 144 -47.07 11.16 -19.06
N LYS A 145 -47.17 11.91 -20.16
CA LYS A 145 -45.99 12.31 -20.95
C LYS A 145 -44.98 13.10 -20.11
N VAL A 146 -45.45 14.14 -19.41
CA VAL A 146 -44.61 14.92 -18.49
C VAL A 146 -44.01 14.03 -17.39
N ARG A 147 -44.79 13.09 -16.85
CA ARG A 147 -44.30 12.12 -15.87
C ARG A 147 -43.20 11.22 -16.45
N THR A 148 -43.38 10.71 -17.67
CA THR A 148 -42.37 9.89 -18.34
C THR A 148 -41.10 10.67 -18.66
N GLU A 149 -41.21 11.92 -19.09
CA GLU A 149 -40.07 12.82 -19.32
C GLU A 149 -39.31 13.04 -18.01
N ASN A 150 -40.01 13.38 -16.92
CA ASN A 150 -39.40 13.56 -15.60
C ASN A 150 -38.75 12.30 -15.04
N LEU A 151 -39.34 11.11 -15.28
CA LEU A 151 -38.72 9.85 -14.87
C LEU A 151 -37.50 9.53 -15.72
N THR A 152 -37.52 9.87 -17.01
CA THR A 152 -36.39 9.67 -17.91
C THR A 152 -35.22 10.54 -17.49
N THR A 153 -35.45 11.83 -17.21
CA THR A 153 -34.40 12.73 -16.71
C THR A 153 -33.85 12.27 -15.36
N GLN A 154 -34.69 11.80 -14.44
CA GLN A 154 -34.23 11.24 -13.15
C GLN A 154 -33.36 10.00 -13.35
N ILE A 155 -33.70 9.13 -14.31
CA ILE A 155 -32.88 7.95 -14.62
C ILE A 155 -31.52 8.38 -15.18
N GLU A 156 -31.49 9.35 -16.09
CA GLU A 156 -30.25 9.89 -16.65
C GLU A 156 -29.35 10.52 -15.56
N GLU A 157 -29.91 11.35 -14.69
CA GLU A 157 -29.19 11.95 -13.55
C GLU A 157 -28.63 10.89 -12.59
N LEU A 158 -29.41 9.85 -12.28
CA LEU A 158 -28.96 8.75 -11.43
C LEU A 158 -27.88 7.91 -12.11
N GLN A 159 -27.98 7.68 -13.42
CA GLN A 159 -26.96 6.97 -14.19
C GLN A 159 -25.65 7.77 -14.22
N GLU A 160 -25.72 9.08 -14.47
CA GLU A 160 -24.55 9.95 -14.45
C GLU A 160 -23.91 9.98 -13.06
N GLY A 161 -24.71 10.13 -12.00
CA GLY A 161 -24.22 10.11 -10.63
C GLY A 161 -23.60 8.76 -10.22
N LEU A 162 -24.12 7.65 -10.72
CA LEU A 162 -23.51 6.32 -10.53
C LEU A 162 -22.18 6.20 -11.27
N GLU A 163 -22.08 6.71 -12.50
CA GLU A 163 -20.86 6.64 -13.29
C GLU A 163 -19.76 7.52 -12.68
N GLN A 164 -20.10 8.73 -12.24
CA GLN A 164 -19.18 9.61 -11.49
C GLN A 164 -18.67 8.93 -10.21
N LYS A 165 -19.55 8.26 -9.44
CA LYS A 165 -19.14 7.52 -8.24
C LYS A 165 -18.24 6.33 -8.57
N LYS A 166 -18.52 5.59 -9.64
CA LYS A 166 -17.65 4.49 -10.09
C LYS A 166 -16.27 5.00 -10.49
N GLN A 167 -16.21 6.09 -11.25
CA GLN A 167 -14.94 6.73 -11.62
C GLN A 167 -14.17 7.19 -10.40
N ALA A 168 -14.82 7.88 -9.45
CA ALA A 168 -14.20 8.32 -8.21
C ALA A 168 -13.68 7.14 -7.36
N LEU A 169 -14.43 6.03 -7.27
CA LEU A 169 -13.98 4.81 -6.58
C LEU A 169 -12.81 4.15 -7.32
N GLY A 170 -12.83 4.14 -8.66
CA GLY A 170 -11.73 3.66 -9.49
C GLY A 170 -10.45 4.45 -9.24
N GLU A 171 -10.53 5.78 -9.30
CA GLU A 171 -9.40 6.67 -8.99
C GLU A 171 -8.89 6.48 -7.56
N GLN A 172 -9.79 6.29 -6.58
CA GLN A 172 -9.39 6.01 -5.20
C GLN A 172 -8.67 4.67 -5.08
N ALA A 173 -9.17 3.62 -5.75
CA ALA A 173 -8.53 2.32 -5.78
C ALA A 173 -7.12 2.40 -6.41
N GLU A 174 -6.97 3.07 -7.54
CA GLU A 174 -5.68 3.29 -8.19
C GLU A 174 -4.71 4.06 -7.28
N ARG A 175 -5.19 5.09 -6.56
CA ARG A 175 -4.37 5.82 -5.58
C ARG A 175 -3.91 4.92 -4.43
N TYR A 176 -4.77 4.06 -3.91
CA TYR A 176 -4.41 3.12 -2.85
C TYR A 176 -3.45 2.04 -3.35
N GLU A 177 -3.64 1.51 -4.55
CA GLU A 177 -2.71 0.56 -5.17
C GLU A 177 -1.33 1.19 -5.38
N ALA A 178 -1.28 2.44 -5.86
CA ALA A 178 -0.04 3.18 -6.01
C ALA A 178 0.66 3.46 -4.65
N GLN A 179 -0.11 3.75 -3.60
CA GLN A 179 0.43 3.92 -2.25
C GLN A 179 1.01 2.60 -1.71
N LEU A 180 0.25 1.50 -1.82
CA LEU A 180 0.71 0.17 -1.41
C LEU A 180 1.95 -0.28 -2.20
N ALA A 181 2.02 0.01 -3.50
CA ALA A 181 3.19 -0.27 -4.31
C ALA A 181 4.42 0.49 -3.80
N ARG A 182 4.27 1.80 -3.51
CA ARG A 182 5.37 2.61 -2.94
C ARG A 182 5.80 2.10 -1.57
N GLU A 183 4.87 1.75 -0.70
CA GLU A 183 5.20 1.19 0.63
C GLU A 183 5.93 -0.15 0.50
N ARG A 184 5.52 -1.01 -0.44
CA ARG A 184 6.22 -2.27 -0.73
C ARG A 184 7.63 -2.02 -1.26
N GLU A 185 7.81 -1.07 -2.17
CA GLU A 185 9.13 -0.69 -2.68
C GLU A 185 10.03 -0.14 -1.56
N GLN A 186 9.49 0.74 -0.71
CA GLN A 186 10.20 1.26 0.45
C GLN A 186 10.56 0.16 1.44
N GLY A 187 9.64 -0.75 1.74
CA GLY A 187 9.86 -1.93 2.58
C GLY A 187 10.98 -2.81 2.02
N ALA A 188 10.92 -3.14 0.74
CA ALA A 188 11.95 -3.93 0.06
C ALA A 188 13.32 -3.23 0.08
N ALA A 189 13.38 -1.91 -0.12
CA ALA A 189 14.62 -1.15 -0.05
C ALA A 189 15.22 -1.14 1.36
N LEU A 190 14.39 -0.97 2.39
CA LEU A 190 14.81 -1.03 3.80
C LEU A 190 15.32 -2.43 4.17
N GLU A 191 14.61 -3.48 3.75
CA GLU A 191 15.04 -4.87 3.95
C GLU A 191 16.40 -5.15 3.31
N GLN A 192 16.60 -4.73 2.05
CA GLN A 192 17.88 -4.86 1.35
C GLN A 192 18.99 -4.12 2.10
N HIS A 193 18.74 -2.88 2.53
CA HIS A 193 19.71 -2.10 3.28
C HIS A 193 20.08 -2.77 4.61
N LEU A 194 19.11 -3.30 5.35
CA LEU A 194 19.36 -4.05 6.59
C LEU A 194 20.17 -5.33 6.35
N VAL A 195 19.89 -6.06 5.27
CA VAL A 195 20.67 -7.25 4.89
C VAL A 195 22.14 -6.88 4.63
N VAL A 196 22.38 -5.81 3.87
CA VAL A 196 23.74 -5.31 3.61
C VAL A 196 24.45 -4.93 4.91
N GLN A 197 23.80 -4.16 5.79
CA GLN A 197 24.36 -3.78 7.09
C GLN A 197 24.68 -4.99 7.98
N LEU A 198 23.82 -6.02 7.98
CA LEU A 198 24.07 -7.25 8.73
C LEU A 198 25.28 -8.00 8.17
N ASP A 199 25.44 -8.06 6.86
CA ASP A 199 26.59 -8.72 6.24
C ASP A 199 27.88 -7.95 6.46
N GLU A 200 27.86 -6.62 6.42
CA GLU A 200 28.99 -5.76 6.83
C GLU A 200 29.38 -6.02 8.29
N GLN A 201 28.41 -6.05 9.21
CA GLN A 201 28.65 -6.35 10.62
C GLN A 201 29.23 -7.76 10.82
N LYS A 202 28.76 -8.76 10.08
CA LYS A 202 29.34 -10.11 10.12
C LYS A 202 30.79 -10.11 9.63
N VAL A 203 31.10 -9.37 8.56
CA VAL A 203 32.47 -9.25 8.04
C VAL A 203 33.38 -8.56 9.06
N LEU A 204 32.95 -7.43 9.62
CA LEU A 204 33.67 -6.71 10.66
C LEU A 204 33.91 -7.59 11.89
N ARG A 205 32.89 -8.30 12.37
CA ARG A 205 33.03 -9.26 13.48
C ARG A 205 34.04 -10.36 13.16
N LYS A 206 34.00 -10.95 11.97
CA LYS A 206 34.99 -11.95 11.53
C LYS A 206 36.40 -11.38 11.49
N GLN A 207 36.57 -10.14 11.04
CA GLN A 207 37.86 -9.45 11.03
C GLN A 207 38.37 -9.20 12.46
N GLN A 208 37.52 -8.72 13.35
CA GLN A 208 37.84 -8.53 14.78
C GLN A 208 38.23 -9.86 15.44
N GLU A 209 37.46 -10.93 15.20
CA GLU A 209 37.78 -12.28 15.71
C GLU A 209 39.13 -12.79 15.18
N LYS A 210 39.44 -12.57 13.90
CA LYS A 210 40.77 -12.90 13.34
C LYS A 210 41.88 -12.09 14.01
N PHE A 211 41.70 -10.77 14.14
CA PHE A 211 42.67 -9.90 14.80
C PHE A 211 42.92 -10.31 16.26
N LEU A 212 41.85 -10.63 17.01
CA LEU A 212 41.97 -11.13 18.37
C LEU A 212 42.71 -12.48 18.41
N ARG A 213 42.40 -13.41 17.51
CA ARG A 213 43.12 -14.70 17.41
C ARG A 213 44.60 -14.53 17.09
N GLU A 214 44.93 -13.63 16.16
CA GLU A 214 46.32 -13.31 15.82
C GLU A 214 47.06 -12.70 17.02
N ARG A 215 46.42 -11.76 17.73
CA ARG A 215 46.97 -11.15 18.95
C ARG A 215 47.15 -12.17 20.07
N GLU A 216 46.20 -13.06 20.28
CA GLU A 216 46.31 -14.17 21.24
C GLU A 216 47.44 -15.12 20.88
N ALA A 217 47.60 -15.48 19.60
CA ALA A 217 48.70 -16.31 19.14
C ALA A 217 50.07 -15.63 19.33
N GLN A 218 50.15 -14.32 19.09
CA GLN A 218 51.35 -13.52 19.39
C GLN A 218 51.66 -13.50 20.89
N TRP A 219 50.65 -13.27 21.74
CA TRP A 219 50.79 -13.34 23.19
C TRP A 219 51.25 -14.71 23.66
N ARG A 220 50.69 -15.81 23.13
CA ARG A 220 51.14 -17.17 23.44
C ARG A 220 52.61 -17.38 23.06
N LYS A 221 53.04 -16.94 21.87
CA LYS A 221 54.45 -17.01 21.47
C LYS A 221 55.37 -16.20 22.38
N GLN A 222 54.94 -15.01 22.81
CA GLN A 222 55.70 -14.21 23.77
C GLN A 222 55.76 -14.88 25.14
N GLU A 223 54.66 -15.47 25.59
CA GLU A 223 54.57 -16.21 26.85
C GLU A 223 55.50 -17.43 26.82
N GLU A 224 55.46 -18.24 25.76
CA GLU A 224 56.37 -19.38 25.55
C GLU A 224 57.83 -18.93 25.55
N LYS A 225 58.16 -17.83 24.85
CA LYS A 225 59.52 -17.26 24.89
C LYS A 225 59.92 -16.83 26.30
N ARG A 226 59.02 -16.16 27.03
CA ARG A 226 59.27 -15.72 28.40
C ARG A 226 59.45 -16.90 29.34
N GLN A 227 58.63 -17.94 29.20
CA GLN A 227 58.76 -19.20 29.95
C GLN A 227 60.07 -19.91 29.62
N HIS A 228 60.45 -20.00 28.35
CA HIS A 228 61.72 -20.59 27.95
C HIS A 228 62.91 -19.79 28.49
N GLN A 229 62.85 -18.46 28.43
CA GLN A 229 63.84 -17.58 29.05
C GLN A 229 63.91 -17.83 30.56
N GLN A 230 62.77 -17.85 31.27
CA GLN A 230 62.71 -18.15 32.71
C GLN A 230 63.28 -19.54 33.04
N GLN A 231 62.96 -20.57 32.25
CA GLN A 231 63.52 -21.90 32.43
C GLN A 231 65.04 -21.92 32.19
N SER A 232 65.52 -21.21 31.18
CA SER A 232 66.96 -21.11 30.89
C SER A 232 67.70 -20.33 31.97
N THR A 233 67.15 -19.23 32.50
CA THR A 233 67.74 -18.47 33.61
C THR A 233 67.72 -19.27 34.89
N LEU A 234 66.65 -20.03 35.16
CA LEU A 234 66.60 -20.96 36.28
C LEU A 234 67.65 -22.07 36.14
N THR A 235 67.83 -22.62 34.94
CA THR A 235 68.89 -23.61 34.66
C THR A 235 70.30 -23.00 34.78
N GLN A 236 70.48 -21.75 34.38
CA GLN A 236 71.74 -21.04 34.58
C GLN A 236 71.99 -20.78 36.07
N LEU A 237 70.96 -20.39 36.82
CA LEU A 237 71.04 -20.18 38.26
C LEU A 237 71.38 -21.48 39.00
N THR A 238 70.76 -22.60 38.64
CA THR A 238 71.12 -23.90 39.23
C THR A 238 72.56 -24.29 38.89
N ARG A 239 73.00 -24.09 37.64
CA ARG A 239 74.40 -24.32 37.24
C ARG A 239 75.39 -23.40 37.97
N THR A 240 75.06 -22.12 38.18
CA THR A 240 75.93 -21.21 38.93
C THR A 240 75.93 -21.54 40.41
N GLN A 241 74.80 -21.98 40.97
CA GLN A 241 74.73 -22.51 42.33
C GLN A 241 75.56 -23.79 42.49
N GLU A 242 75.52 -24.72 41.53
CA GLU A 242 76.37 -25.91 41.51
C GLU A 242 77.86 -25.53 41.40
N LYS A 243 78.21 -24.57 40.52
CA LYS A 243 79.57 -24.04 40.44
C LYS A 243 80.00 -23.36 41.73
N LEU A 244 79.13 -22.58 42.38
CA LEU A 244 79.40 -21.95 43.67
C LEU A 244 79.62 -23.02 44.75
N LYS A 245 78.77 -24.05 44.81
CA LYS A 245 78.98 -25.20 45.70
C LYS A 245 80.32 -25.88 45.44
N GLY A 246 80.67 -26.13 44.18
CA GLY A 246 81.96 -26.70 43.80
C GLY A 246 83.14 -25.79 44.15
N LEU A 247 83.00 -24.47 44.01
CA LEU A 247 84.01 -23.49 44.45
C LEU A 247 84.11 -23.40 45.97
N GLU A 248 83.00 -23.53 46.70
CA GLU A 248 82.97 -23.62 48.16
C GLU A 248 83.63 -24.92 48.65
N GLU A 249 83.40 -26.04 47.97
CA GLU A 249 84.08 -27.30 48.22
C GLU A 249 85.58 -27.21 47.89
N ASN A 250 85.95 -26.58 46.79
CA ASN A 250 87.35 -26.32 46.45
C ASN A 250 88.01 -25.35 47.44
N LEU A 251 87.31 -24.32 47.92
CA LEU A 251 87.82 -23.44 48.97
C LEU A 251 87.97 -24.17 50.29
N LYS A 252 87.05 -25.07 50.64
CA LYS A 252 87.21 -25.97 51.79
C LYS A 252 88.41 -26.88 51.60
N ALA A 253 88.60 -27.47 50.42
CA ALA A 253 89.73 -28.32 50.08
C ALA A 253 91.06 -27.56 50.13
N LEU A 254 91.16 -26.38 49.51
CA LEU A 254 92.33 -25.51 49.59
C LEU A 254 92.58 -25.04 51.03
N LYS A 255 91.53 -24.80 51.82
CA LYS A 255 91.68 -24.44 53.23
C LYS A 255 92.21 -25.62 54.04
N THR A 256 91.75 -26.84 53.77
CA THR A 256 92.31 -28.05 54.39
C THR A 256 93.74 -28.30 53.93
N GLU A 257 94.06 -28.10 52.65
CA GLU A 257 95.43 -28.18 52.12
C GLU A 257 96.33 -27.11 52.74
N ALA A 258 95.86 -25.87 52.87
CA ALA A 258 96.61 -24.81 53.55
C ALA A 258 96.79 -25.11 55.04
N GLN A 259 95.79 -25.71 55.70
CA GLN A 259 95.90 -26.16 57.09
C GLN A 259 96.90 -27.32 57.23
N THR A 260 96.89 -28.31 56.34
CA THR A 260 97.90 -29.38 56.35
C THR A 260 99.28 -28.83 56.03
N PHE A 261 99.41 -27.90 55.08
CA PHE A 261 100.69 -27.24 54.79
C PHE A 261 101.19 -26.42 55.98
N GLN A 262 100.27 -25.77 56.73
CA GLN A 262 100.60 -25.03 57.93
C GLN A 262 100.99 -25.97 59.09
N GLN A 263 100.33 -27.11 59.23
CA GLN A 263 100.74 -28.18 60.17
C GLN A 263 102.09 -28.78 59.79
N GLU A 264 102.35 -29.03 58.51
CA GLU A 264 103.65 -29.49 58.00
C GLU A 264 104.73 -28.44 58.26
N LYS A 265 104.45 -27.16 58.04
CA LYS A 265 105.36 -26.06 58.39
C LYS A 265 105.64 -26.01 59.89
N GLU A 266 104.64 -26.19 60.75
CA GLU A 266 104.84 -26.26 62.21
C GLU A 266 105.67 -27.49 62.62
N GLN A 267 105.44 -28.64 61.99
CA GLN A 267 106.25 -29.85 62.20
C GLN A 267 107.70 -29.62 61.74
N TRP A 268 107.91 -28.96 60.61
CA TRP A 268 109.23 -28.56 60.14
C TRP A 268 109.89 -27.54 61.08
N MET A 269 109.14 -26.55 61.59
CA MET A 269 109.65 -25.60 62.57
C MET A 269 110.05 -26.29 63.87
N LYS A 270 109.27 -27.27 64.36
CA LYS A 270 109.64 -28.10 65.51
C LYS A 270 110.92 -28.90 65.23
N LYS A 271 111.06 -29.49 64.04
CA LYS A 271 112.30 -30.17 63.61
C LYS A 271 113.50 -29.23 63.57
N VAL A 272 113.32 -27.98 63.12
CA VAL A 272 114.39 -26.98 63.11
C VAL A 272 114.81 -26.60 64.53
N VAL A 273 113.85 -26.42 65.45
CA VAL A 273 114.15 -26.15 66.88
C VAL A 273 114.89 -27.33 67.52
N THR A 274 114.46 -28.57 67.29
CA THR A 274 115.16 -29.76 67.82
C THR A 274 116.56 -29.91 67.21
N LEU A 275 116.74 -29.60 65.92
CA LEU A 275 118.07 -29.60 65.28
C LEU A 275 118.96 -28.47 65.80
N GLU A 276 118.39 -27.31 66.15
CA GLU A 276 119.15 -26.22 66.79
C GLU A 276 119.55 -26.56 68.24
N GLU A 277 118.70 -27.29 68.98
CA GLU A 277 119.02 -27.82 70.31
C GLU A 277 120.09 -28.91 70.24
N GLU A 278 120.00 -29.84 69.28
CA GLU A 278 121.04 -30.83 69.00
C GLU A 278 122.36 -30.17 68.58
N LYS A 279 122.32 -29.11 67.76
CA LYS A 279 123.50 -28.33 67.38
C LYS A 279 124.11 -27.59 68.58
N LYS A 280 123.31 -27.03 69.48
CA LYS A 280 123.80 -26.44 70.74
C LYS A 280 124.41 -27.48 71.66
N HIS A 281 123.80 -28.67 71.76
CA HIS A 281 124.33 -29.77 72.56
C HIS A 281 125.67 -30.28 72.00
N ALA A 282 125.75 -30.49 70.68
CA ALA A 282 126.99 -30.85 69.98
C ALA A 282 128.07 -29.76 70.11
N ALA A 283 127.72 -28.48 70.06
CA ALA A 283 128.66 -27.38 70.29
C ALA A 283 129.20 -27.37 71.73
N SER A 284 128.36 -27.67 72.73
CA SER A 284 128.77 -27.79 74.14
C SER A 284 129.67 -29.01 74.39
N GLU A 285 129.41 -30.14 73.72
CA GLU A 285 130.31 -31.30 73.73
C GLU A 285 131.64 -31.01 73.01
N GLN A 286 131.61 -30.25 71.91
CA GLN A 286 132.81 -29.85 71.18
C GLN A 286 133.70 -28.90 72.00
N ILE A 287 133.12 -28.01 72.81
CA ILE A 287 133.84 -27.15 73.76
C ILE A 287 134.45 -28.00 74.88
N ARG A 288 133.70 -28.97 75.42
CA ARG A 288 134.19 -29.90 76.46
C ARG A 288 135.36 -30.76 75.96
N LEU A 289 135.27 -31.30 74.75
CA LEU A 289 136.35 -32.08 74.12
C LEU A 289 137.57 -31.22 73.80
N ARG A 290 137.39 -29.95 73.41
CA ARG A 290 138.51 -29.01 73.21
C ARG A 290 139.25 -28.72 74.51
N ASN A 291 138.54 -28.55 75.63
CA ASN A 291 139.18 -28.34 76.93
C ASN A 291 139.94 -29.60 77.39
N GLN A 292 139.40 -30.80 77.17
CA GLN A 292 140.13 -32.05 77.44
C GLN A 292 141.39 -32.20 76.57
N ILE A 293 141.37 -31.73 75.31
CA ILE A 293 142.55 -31.72 74.44
C ILE A 293 143.59 -30.68 74.87
N ALA A 294 143.17 -29.54 75.43
CA ALA A 294 144.10 -28.54 75.98
C ALA A 294 144.81 -29.07 77.24
N GLU A 295 144.07 -29.74 78.11
CA GLU A 295 144.59 -30.30 79.37
C GLU A 295 145.52 -31.51 79.12
N LEU A 296 145.21 -32.34 78.11
CA LEU A 296 146.11 -33.41 77.65
C LEU A 296 147.37 -32.87 76.94
N LYS A 297 147.30 -31.70 76.30
CA LYS A 297 148.49 -31.04 75.72
C LYS A 297 149.41 -30.45 76.79
N GLU A 298 148.86 -29.87 77.85
CA GLU A 298 149.63 -29.35 78.98
C GLU A 298 150.30 -30.48 79.79
N GLN A 299 149.63 -31.64 79.91
CA GLN A 299 150.22 -32.86 80.45
C GLN A 299 151.34 -33.43 79.56
N MET A 300 151.23 -33.32 78.23
CA MET A 300 152.32 -33.72 77.33
C MET A 300 153.52 -32.77 77.36
N GLU A 301 153.31 -31.46 77.53
CA GLU A 301 154.41 -30.47 77.68
C GLU A 301 155.15 -30.61 79.02
N THR A 302 154.45 -30.99 80.09
CA THR A 302 155.10 -31.31 81.37
C THR A 302 155.90 -32.60 81.31
N ILE A 303 155.41 -33.63 80.61
CA ILE A 303 156.15 -34.89 80.41
C ILE A 303 157.36 -34.71 79.47
N THR A 304 157.28 -33.88 78.42
CA THR A 304 158.45 -33.59 77.56
C THR A 304 159.51 -32.75 78.25
N SER A 305 159.14 -31.78 79.09
CA SER A 305 160.13 -31.02 79.89
C SER A 305 160.81 -31.87 80.98
N GLN A 306 160.11 -32.86 81.54
CA GLN A 306 160.68 -33.84 82.47
C GLN A 306 161.63 -34.81 81.75
N ARG A 307 161.30 -35.22 80.51
CA ARG A 307 162.15 -36.08 79.66
C ARG A 307 163.42 -35.35 79.20
N GLU A 308 163.37 -34.04 78.93
CA GLU A 308 164.55 -33.23 78.62
C GLU A 308 165.46 -32.98 79.84
N LYS A 309 164.92 -32.88 81.05
CA LYS A 309 165.72 -32.79 82.28
C LYS A 309 166.43 -34.11 82.60
N LEU A 310 165.75 -35.25 82.42
CA LEU A 310 166.34 -36.58 82.63
C LEU A 310 167.39 -36.93 81.55
N SER A 311 167.22 -36.49 80.30
CA SER A 311 168.21 -36.73 79.24
C SER A 311 169.49 -35.88 79.39
N LYS A 312 169.39 -34.68 79.99
CA LYS A 312 170.56 -33.88 80.39
C LYS A 312 171.32 -34.49 81.59
N GLN A 313 170.61 -35.12 82.53
CA GLN A 313 171.23 -35.81 83.67
C GLN A 313 171.94 -37.10 83.26
N LEU A 314 171.46 -37.81 82.23
CA LEU A 314 172.10 -39.01 81.70
C LEU A 314 173.44 -38.70 80.99
N ARG A 315 173.52 -37.60 80.24
CA ARG A 315 174.77 -37.18 79.55
C ARG A 315 175.87 -36.70 80.49
N GLN A 316 175.52 -36.20 81.68
CA GLN A 316 176.50 -35.85 82.74
C GLN A 316 176.99 -37.08 83.52
N ALA A 317 176.27 -38.20 83.47
CA ALA A 317 176.71 -39.48 84.03
C ALA A 317 177.70 -40.20 83.09
N ASP A 318 177.46 -40.16 81.78
CA ASP A 318 178.36 -40.76 80.78
C ASP A 318 179.74 -40.07 80.74
N SER A 319 179.80 -38.74 80.97
CA SER A 319 181.07 -38.02 81.08
C SER A 319 181.84 -38.30 82.37
N ARG A 320 181.20 -38.90 83.39
CA ARG A 320 181.85 -39.34 84.64
C ARG A 320 182.34 -40.78 84.55
N GLN A 321 181.69 -41.63 83.76
CA GLN A 321 182.09 -43.02 83.56
C GLN A 321 183.35 -43.16 82.68
N ALA A 322 183.52 -42.29 81.67
CA ALA A 322 184.74 -42.26 80.85
C ALA A 322 186.01 -41.80 81.61
N ALA A 323 185.86 -41.06 82.71
CA ALA A 323 186.99 -40.65 83.55
C ALA A 323 187.51 -41.78 84.47
N TYR A 324 186.66 -42.73 84.86
CA TYR A 324 187.04 -43.87 85.71
C TYR A 324 187.73 -45.01 84.94
N GLU A 325 187.49 -45.14 83.63
CA GLU A 325 188.14 -46.18 82.82
C GLU A 325 189.59 -45.82 82.44
N ALA A 326 189.96 -44.54 82.46
CA ALA A 326 191.35 -44.10 82.29
C ALA A 326 192.24 -44.41 83.51
N GLU A 327 191.65 -44.51 84.71
CA GLU A 327 192.36 -44.70 85.98
C GLU A 327 192.64 -46.18 86.29
N ASN A 328 191.80 -47.10 85.77
CA ASN A 328 191.93 -48.54 86.03
C ASN A 328 192.98 -49.24 85.15
N ARG A 329 193.36 -48.65 84.00
CA ARG A 329 194.45 -49.21 83.18
C ARG A 329 195.84 -48.90 83.75
N THR A 330 195.98 -47.87 84.57
CA THR A 330 197.22 -47.58 85.31
C THR A 330 197.45 -48.52 86.51
N ILE A 331 196.42 -49.21 87.02
CA ILE A 331 196.53 -50.10 88.19
C ILE A 331 196.87 -51.55 87.81
N GLN A 332 196.53 -52.02 86.60
CA GLN A 332 196.90 -53.38 86.17
C GLN A 332 198.36 -53.53 85.69
N ALA A 333 199.15 -52.45 85.68
CA ALA A 333 200.58 -52.47 85.34
C ALA A 333 201.52 -52.77 86.53
N LEU A 334 201.01 -52.96 87.76
CA LEU A 334 201.84 -53.09 88.97
C LEU A 334 201.75 -54.44 89.70
N LEU A 335 200.99 -55.42 89.19
CA LEU A 335 200.78 -56.71 89.87
C LEU A 335 201.30 -57.88 89.03
N GLU A 336 202.56 -57.77 88.62
CA GLU A 336 203.35 -58.84 87.98
C GLU A 336 204.47 -59.40 88.89
N GLN A 337 204.58 -59.03 90.18
CA GLN A 337 205.70 -59.49 91.02
C GLN A 337 205.29 -59.72 92.49
N TRP A 338 205.63 -60.91 93.01
CA TRP A 338 205.59 -61.43 94.41
C TRP A 338 204.40 -62.33 94.82
N ALA A 339 204.55 -63.47 95.48
CA ALA A 339 205.39 -64.69 95.36
C ALA A 339 205.07 -65.60 96.58
N ILE A 340 204.86 -66.92 96.34
CA ILE A 340 205.26 -68.08 97.19
C ILE A 340 204.41 -68.33 98.48
N ILE A 341 203.42 -69.26 98.47
CA ILE A 341 203.46 -70.73 98.81
C ILE A 341 203.40 -70.98 100.36
N PRO A 342 202.75 -72.04 100.92
CA PRO A 342 202.17 -73.26 100.30
C PRO A 342 200.76 -73.70 100.80
N GLU A 343 200.22 -74.65 100.04
CA GLU A 343 199.40 -75.80 100.48
C GLU A 343 198.06 -75.60 101.19
N GLN A 344 196.95 -76.20 100.74
CA GLN A 344 196.55 -77.07 99.60
C GLN A 344 195.13 -77.50 100.06
N ASP A 345 194.09 -77.79 99.30
CA ASP A 345 193.84 -78.11 97.90
C ASP A 345 192.30 -78.29 97.85
N TYR A 346 191.51 -77.99 96.81
CA TYR A 346 191.78 -77.73 95.40
C TYR A 346 190.80 -76.63 94.89
N PRO A 347 191.16 -75.80 93.90
CA PRO A 347 190.46 -74.56 93.52
C PRO A 347 189.72 -74.61 92.15
N THR A 348 188.70 -73.76 91.92
CA THR A 348 188.46 -73.03 90.64
C THR A 348 187.31 -71.98 90.72
N LYS A 349 187.74 -70.73 90.98
CA LYS A 349 187.37 -69.39 90.46
C LYS A 349 185.90 -68.92 90.31
N LYS A 350 185.48 -67.71 90.71
CA LYS A 350 185.81 -66.63 91.69
C LYS A 350 185.29 -65.31 91.09
N SER A 351 184.86 -64.39 91.97
CA SER A 351 185.04 -62.91 91.94
C SER A 351 184.65 -62.09 90.72
#